data_AF-A0AAX2A755-F1
#
_entry.id   AF-A0AAX2A755-F1
#
_cell.length_a   1.000
_cell.length_b   1.000
_cell.length_c   1.000
_cell.angle_alpha   90.00
_cell.angle_beta   90.00
_cell.angle_gamma   90.00
#
_symmetry.space_group_name_H-M   'P 1'
#
loop_
_entity.id
_entity.type
_entity.pdbx_description
1 polymer ?
#
loop_
_entity_poly.entity_id
_entity_poly.type
_entity_poly.pdbx_seq_one_letter_code
_entity_poly.pdbx_strand_id
1 'polypeptide(L)'
;MEPNYDKIIVLIIVFTASFITWKIIKDFYKQRFHMIFAHLIAIVTSSFMLLSTMFLFMPKNYQRGMGPEVELSFNSIAIVFVMVFVIYMLFSYLPNRKR
;
A
#
# COMPACT_ATOMS: atom_id res chain seq x y z
N MET A 1 1.33 30.20 -1.44
CA MET A 1 1.50 28.75 -1.66
C MET A 1 0.10 28.16 -1.67
N GLU A 2 -0.42 27.75 -2.83
CA GLU A 2 -1.69 27.04 -2.85
C GLU A 2 -1.53 25.70 -2.12
N PRO A 3 -2.47 25.30 -1.25
CA PRO A 3 -2.34 24.04 -0.54
C PRO A 3 -2.48 22.89 -1.54
N ASN A 4 -1.48 22.03 -1.57
CA ASN A 4 -1.44 20.90 -2.50
C ASN A 4 -2.22 19.71 -1.92
N TYR A 5 -3.55 19.87 -1.85
CA TYR A 5 -4.45 18.91 -1.20
C TYR A 5 -4.34 17.50 -1.80
N ASP A 6 -4.16 17.38 -3.12
CA ASP A 6 -4.04 16.10 -3.80
C ASP A 6 -2.83 15.30 -3.34
N LYS A 7 -1.68 15.96 -3.14
CA LYS A 7 -0.47 15.33 -2.57
C LYS A 7 -0.70 14.80 -1.17
N ILE A 8 -1.39 15.57 -0.33
CA ILE A 8 -1.69 15.17 1.06
C ILE A 8 -2.63 13.95 1.07
N ILE A 9 -3.67 13.97 0.22
CA ILE A 9 -4.64 12.86 0.15
C ILE A 9 -3.96 11.59 -0.35
N VAL A 10 -3.18 11.67 -1.44
CA VAL A 10 -2.42 10.52 -1.96
C VAL A 10 -1.48 9.97 -0.89
N LEU A 11 -0.78 10.84 -0.17
CA LEU A 11 0.14 10.43 0.90
C LEU A 11 -0.58 9.68 2.02
N ILE A 12 -1.74 10.17 2.46
CA ILE A 12 -2.57 9.50 3.48
C ILE A 12 -3.01 8.11 2.98
N ILE A 13 -3.46 8.01 1.72
CA ILE A 13 -3.90 6.74 1.12
C ILE A 13 -2.73 5.75 1.06
N VAL A 14 -1.58 6.18 0.53
CA VAL A 14 -0.38 5.34 0.37
C VAL A 14 0.13 4.84 1.72
N PHE A 15 0.28 5.72 2.71
CA PHE A 15 0.74 5.32 4.04
C PHE A 15 -0.25 4.39 4.73
N THR A 16 -1.55 4.69 4.62
CA THR A 16 -2.59 3.85 5.23
C THR A 16 -2.61 2.46 4.60
N ALA A 17 -2.58 2.37 3.27
CA ALA A 17 -2.56 1.10 2.55
C ALA A 17 -1.30 0.26 2.88
N SER A 18 -0.14 0.91 2.97
CA SER A 18 1.13 0.28 3.34
C SER A 18 1.09 -0.22 4.78
N PHE A 19 0.62 0.61 5.72
CA PHE A 19 0.51 0.23 7.13
C PHE A 19 -0.46 -0.93 7.36
N ILE A 20 -1.62 -0.93 6.69
CA ILE A 20 -2.57 -2.05 6.74
C ILE A 20 -1.91 -3.32 6.20
N THR A 21 -1.22 -3.23 5.05
CA THR A 21 -0.50 -4.36 4.45
C THR A 21 0.56 -4.91 5.39
N TRP A 22 1.39 -4.05 5.98
CA TRP A 22 2.38 -4.44 7.00
C TRP A 22 1.75 -5.22 8.14
N LYS A 23 0.64 -4.70 8.71
CA LYS A 23 -0.06 -5.36 9.82
C LYS A 23 -0.59 -6.73 9.43
N ILE A 24 -1.27 -6.85 8.29
CA ILE A 24 -1.84 -8.12 7.80
C ILE A 24 -0.75 -9.17 7.61
N ILE A 25 0.34 -8.81 6.92
CA ILE A 25 1.44 -9.72 6.62
C ILE A 25 2.18 -10.14 7.91
N LYS A 26 2.49 -9.18 8.79
CA LYS A 26 3.13 -9.46 10.07
C LYS A 26 2.30 -10.40 10.93
N ASP A 27 1.00 -10.14 11.04
CA ASP A 27 0.09 -10.94 11.87
C ASP A 27 -0.05 -12.37 11.31
N PHE A 28 -0.05 -12.54 9.99
CA PHE A 28 -0.07 -13.86 9.34
C PHE A 28 1.23 -14.64 9.59
N TYR A 29 2.40 -14.06 9.29
CA TYR A 29 3.67 -14.78 9.41
C TYR A 29 4.10 -15.02 10.86
N LYS A 30 3.67 -14.17 11.81
CA LYS A 30 3.93 -14.38 13.25
C LYS A 30 3.32 -15.68 13.77
N GLN A 31 2.26 -16.19 13.14
CA GLN A 31 1.64 -17.46 13.53
C GLN A 31 2.47 -18.69 13.11
N ARG A 32 3.38 -18.55 12.13
CA ARG A 32 4.16 -19.68 11.59
C ARG A 32 5.68 -19.57 11.77
N PHE A 33 6.21 -18.36 11.93
CA PHE A 33 7.65 -18.10 11.97
C PHE A 33 8.03 -17.24 13.18
N HIS A 34 9.34 -17.19 13.46
CA HIS A 34 9.90 -16.30 14.48
C HIS A 34 9.58 -14.83 14.16
N MET A 35 9.31 -14.05 15.21
CA MET A 35 8.82 -12.67 15.10
C MET A 35 9.69 -11.77 14.22
N ILE A 36 11.01 -11.96 14.26
CA ILE A 36 11.98 -11.18 13.47
C ILE A 36 11.77 -11.42 11.97
N PHE A 37 11.63 -12.68 11.54
CA PHE A 37 11.41 -13.01 10.13
C PHE A 37 10.04 -12.55 9.65
N ALA A 38 9.00 -12.70 10.48
CA ALA A 38 7.67 -12.18 10.16
C ALA A 38 7.68 -10.66 9.96
N HIS A 39 8.43 -9.92 10.79
CA HIS A 39 8.56 -8.48 10.67
C HIS A 39 9.35 -8.06 9.43
N LEU A 40 10.45 -8.76 9.12
CA LEU A 40 11.27 -8.49 7.93
C LEU A 40 10.46 -8.67 6.63
N ILE A 41 9.72 -9.78 6.52
CA ILE A 41 8.86 -10.06 5.36
C ILE A 41 7.78 -8.98 5.25
N ALA A 42 7.13 -8.62 6.37
CA ALA A 42 6.12 -7.58 6.38
C ALA A 42 6.65 -6.20 5.97
N ILE A 43 7.88 -5.84 6.37
CA ILE A 43 8.52 -4.59 5.94
C ILE A 43 8.74 -4.62 4.42
N VAL A 44 9.33 -5.68 3.89
CA VAL A 44 9.61 -5.80 2.45
C VAL A 44 8.32 -5.72 1.64
N THR A 45 7.28 -6.47 2.00
CA THR A 45 5.98 -6.44 1.31
C THR A 45 5.31 -5.07 1.41
N SER A 46 5.36 -4.43 2.58
CA SER A 46 4.82 -3.08 2.77
C SER A 46 5.57 -2.04 1.93
N SER A 47 6.89 -2.17 1.76
CA SER A 47 7.67 -1.28 0.90
C SER A 47 7.25 -1.41 -0.56
N PHE A 48 7.00 -2.63 -1.04
CA PHE A 48 6.47 -2.84 -2.39
C PHE A 48 5.04 -2.29 -2.54
N MET A 49 4.20 -2.39 -1.50
CA MET A 49 2.87 -1.75 -1.50
C MET A 49 2.98 -0.23 -1.59
N LEU A 50 3.90 0.38 -0.84
CA LEU A 50 4.14 1.82 -0.86
C LEU A 50 4.58 2.28 -2.26
N LEU A 51 5.56 1.61 -2.86
CA LEU A 51 6.07 1.96 -4.18
C LEU A 51 5.01 1.75 -5.27
N SER A 52 4.33 0.61 -5.27
CA SER A 52 3.29 0.32 -6.27
C SER A 52 2.11 1.30 -6.23
N THR A 53 1.68 1.69 -5.04
CA THR A 53 0.62 2.69 -4.88
C THR A 53 1.08 4.09 -5.30
N MET A 54 2.34 4.47 -5.04
CA MET A 54 2.91 5.73 -5.54
C MET A 54 2.93 5.80 -7.07
N PHE A 55 3.32 4.72 -7.76
CA PHE A 55 3.30 4.68 -9.23
C PHE A 55 1.90 4.85 -9.83
N LEU A 56 0.88 4.48 -9.07
CA LEU A 56 -0.53 4.56 -9.46
C LEU A 56 -1.05 6.01 -9.52
N PHE A 57 -0.39 6.93 -8.81
CA PHE A 57 -0.70 8.36 -8.81
C PHE A 57 0.32 9.18 -9.61
N MET A 58 1.20 8.51 -10.37
CA MET A 58 2.15 9.18 -11.25
C MET A 58 1.42 9.77 -12.46
N PRO A 59 1.70 11.04 -12.84
CA PRO A 59 1.05 11.68 -13.97
C PRO A 59 1.43 10.99 -15.29
N LYS A 60 0.44 10.79 -16.17
CA LYS A 60 0.65 10.08 -17.45
C LYS A 60 1.53 10.87 -18.43
N ASN A 61 1.44 12.20 -18.38
CA ASN A 61 2.16 13.11 -19.27
C ASN A 61 3.18 13.92 -18.46
N TYR A 62 4.15 13.24 -17.85
CA TYR A 62 5.22 13.91 -17.12
C TYR A 62 6.03 14.80 -18.07
N GLN A 63 5.86 16.11 -17.98
CA GLN A 63 6.65 17.10 -18.69
C GLN A 63 7.63 17.76 -17.72
N ARG A 64 8.94 17.58 -17.96
CA ARG A 64 9.98 18.26 -17.17
C ARG A 64 9.79 19.77 -17.29
N GLY A 65 9.48 20.43 -16.17
CA GLY A 65 9.34 21.89 -16.10
C GLY A 65 7.90 22.42 -16.05
N MET A 66 6.88 21.59 -16.27
CA MET A 66 5.48 21.91 -15.94
C MET A 66 5.05 21.05 -14.76
N GLY A 67 4.45 21.66 -13.74
CA GLY A 67 4.17 21.05 -12.44
C GLY A 67 3.46 19.69 -12.55
N PRO A 68 4.19 18.57 -12.38
CA PRO A 68 3.61 17.25 -12.38
C PRO A 68 3.14 16.98 -10.96
N GLU A 69 1.94 17.45 -10.68
CA GLU A 69 1.27 17.20 -9.41
C GLU A 69 0.61 15.83 -9.54
N VAL A 70 0.81 14.96 -8.55
CA VAL A 70 0.19 13.63 -8.50
C VAL A 70 -1.26 13.68 -8.99
N GLU A 71 -1.62 12.80 -9.93
CA GLU A 71 -2.96 12.80 -10.49
C GLU A 71 -3.87 11.92 -9.62
N LEU A 72 -4.75 12.55 -8.87
CA LEU A 72 -5.76 11.83 -8.10
C LEU A 72 -6.87 11.36 -9.05
N SER A 73 -6.83 10.08 -9.39
CA SER A 73 -7.87 9.43 -10.19
C SER A 73 -8.71 8.50 -9.33
N PHE A 74 -10.03 8.51 -9.54
CA PHE A 74 -10.94 7.55 -8.93
C PHE A 74 -10.54 6.09 -9.21
N ASN A 75 -10.06 5.82 -10.44
CA ASN A 75 -9.58 4.50 -10.82
C ASN A 75 -8.37 4.09 -9.96
N SER A 76 -7.46 5.03 -9.72
CA SER A 76 -6.27 4.77 -8.92
C SER A 76 -6.63 4.39 -7.48
N ILE A 77 -7.55 5.13 -6.88
CA ILE A 77 -8.06 4.86 -5.52
C ILE A 77 -8.73 3.47 -5.48
N ALA A 78 -9.59 3.16 -6.45
CA ALA A 78 -10.27 1.87 -6.52
C ALA A 78 -9.28 0.70 -6.59
N ILE A 79 -8.20 0.83 -7.38
CA ILE A 79 -7.18 -0.21 -7.47
C ILE A 79 -6.46 -0.39 -6.12
N VAL A 80 -6.15 0.69 -5.38
CA VAL A 80 -5.57 0.58 -4.03
C VAL A 80 -6.48 -0.21 -3.10
N PHE A 81 -7.79 0.07 -3.09
CA PHE A 81 -8.75 -0.68 -2.30
C PHE A 81 -8.80 -2.17 -2.68
N VAL A 82 -8.81 -2.47 -3.98
CA VAL A 82 -8.78 -3.86 -4.48
C VAL A 82 -7.50 -4.57 -4.05
N MET A 83 -6.34 -3.93 -4.17
CA MET A 83 -5.06 -4.51 -3.75
C MET A 83 -5.05 -4.85 -2.25
N VAL A 84 -5.46 -3.90 -1.40
CA VAL A 84 -5.55 -4.13 0.06
C VAL A 84 -6.57 -5.24 0.35
N PHE A 85 -7.71 -5.27 -0.34
CA PHE A 85 -8.74 -6.29 -0.17
C PHE A 85 -8.24 -7.68 -0.56
N VAL A 86 -7.52 -7.81 -1.68
CA VAL A 86 -6.92 -9.09 -2.10
C VAL A 86 -5.90 -9.57 -1.08
N ILE A 87 -5.01 -8.69 -0.60
CA ILE A 87 -4.05 -9.02 0.46
C ILE A 87 -4.78 -9.47 1.72
N TYR A 88 -5.83 -8.77 2.11
CA TYR A 88 -6.66 -9.14 3.26
C TYR A 88 -7.29 -10.52 3.08
N MET A 89 -7.89 -10.82 1.92
CA MET A 89 -8.48 -12.13 1.64
C MET A 89 -7.43 -13.25 1.67
N LEU A 90 -6.24 -13.00 1.10
CA LEU A 90 -5.18 -14.00 1.03
C LEU A 90 -4.54 -14.30 2.38
N PHE A 91 -4.30 -13.28 3.20
CA PHE A 91 -3.50 -13.41 4.42
C PHE A 91 -4.33 -13.34 5.71
N SER A 92 -5.49 -12.67 5.71
CA SER A 92 -6.37 -12.59 6.88
C SER A 92 -7.52 -13.59 6.85
N TYR A 93 -8.11 -13.88 5.68
CA TYR A 93 -9.26 -14.78 5.57
C TYR A 93 -8.90 -16.27 5.38
N LEU A 94 -7.66 -16.57 4.99
CA LEU A 94 -7.11 -17.93 4.98
C LEU A 94 -6.21 -18.21 6.20
N PRO A 95 -6.63 -17.94 7.46
CA PRO A 95 -5.84 -18.41 8.59
C PRO A 95 -5.85 -19.93 8.51
N ASN A 96 -4.66 -20.47 8.24
CA ASN A 96 -4.39 -21.88 8.32
C ASN A 96 -4.92 -22.37 9.67
N ARG A 97 -5.89 -23.28 9.61
CA ARG A 97 -6.40 -24.06 10.74
C ARG A 97 -5.24 -24.31 11.71
N LYS A 98 -5.42 -23.86 12.96
CA LYS A 98 -4.69 -24.43 14.09
C LYS A 98 -4.72 -25.95 13.93
N ARG A 99 -3.57 -26.53 13.59
CA ARG A 99 -3.24 -27.93 13.82
C ARG A 99 -1.98 -27.91 14.66
#